data_AF-A0A1Q7UWT4-F1
#
_entry.id   AF-A0A1Q7UWT4-F1
#
_cell.length_a   1.000
_cell.length_b   1.000
_cell.length_c   1.000
_cell.angle_alpha   90.00
_cell.angle_beta   90.00
_cell.angle_gamma   90.00
#
_symmetry.space_group_name_H-M   'P 1'
#
loop_
_entity.id
_entity.type
_entity.pdbx_description
1 polymer ?
#
loop_
_entity_poly.entity_id
_entity_poly.type
_entity_poly.pdbx_seq_one_letter_code
_entity_poly.pdbx_strand_id
1 'polypeptide(L)'
;MMTSEVDRSLDNDTCRKLMSLGYARFNRVRLYGQELQIVSDPFPHDDGGIAIEVTGASEPGRRTMRLPISVVQVGRKRPEKQIA
;
A
#
# COMPACT_ATOMS: atom_id res chain seq x y z
N MET A 1 -13.40 23.08 -6.84
CA MET A 1 -13.17 21.66 -7.18
C MET A 1 -11.74 21.55 -7.71
N MET A 2 -10.78 21.17 -6.87
CA MET A 2 -9.33 21.05 -7.22
C MET A 2 -8.62 19.99 -6.36
N THR A 3 -9.33 19.31 -5.45
CA THR A 3 -8.75 18.40 -4.47
C THR A 3 -8.52 17.00 -5.05
N SER A 4 -9.26 16.59 -6.09
CA SER A 4 -9.22 15.23 -6.65
C SER A 4 -7.93 14.90 -7.39
N GLU A 5 -7.35 15.88 -8.10
CA GLU A 5 -6.09 15.68 -8.85
C GLU A 5 -4.87 15.66 -7.92
N VAL A 6 -4.89 16.51 -6.88
CA VAL A 6 -3.83 16.55 -5.85
C VAL A 6 -3.83 15.26 -5.03
N ASP A 7 -5.01 14.74 -4.69
CA ASP A 7 -5.16 13.47 -3.94
C ASP A 7 -4.64 12.27 -4.76
N ARG A 8 -4.99 12.19 -6.06
CA ARG A 8 -4.48 11.15 -6.97
C ARG A 8 -2.96 11.20 -7.18
N SER A 9 -2.38 12.40 -7.30
CA SER A 9 -0.92 12.53 -7.45
C SER A 9 -0.21 12.07 -6.18
N LEU A 10 -0.72 12.46 -5.00
CA LEU A 10 -0.17 12.06 -3.71
C LEU A 10 -0.26 10.54 -3.51
N ASP A 11 -1.38 9.94 -3.91
CA ASP A 11 -1.58 8.50 -3.79
C ASP A 11 -0.68 7.72 -4.75
N ASN A 12 -0.44 8.20 -5.97
CA ASN A 12 0.54 7.60 -6.88
C ASN A 12 1.97 7.63 -6.31
N ASP A 13 2.40 8.76 -5.73
CA ASP A 13 3.71 8.85 -5.07
C ASP A 13 3.78 7.94 -3.83
N THR A 14 2.67 7.81 -3.11
CA THR A 14 2.55 6.91 -1.96
C THR A 14 2.65 5.45 -2.40
N CYS A 15 1.97 5.05 -3.47
CA CYS A 15 2.07 3.72 -4.06
C CYS A 15 3.52 3.39 -4.45
N ARG A 16 4.22 4.32 -5.11
CA ARG A 16 5.64 4.14 -5.46
C ARG A 16 6.52 3.89 -4.24
N LYS A 17 6.33 4.66 -3.17
CA LYS A 17 7.10 4.46 -1.94
C LYS A 17 6.72 3.17 -1.23
N LEU A 18 5.44 2.79 -1.22
CA LEU A 18 4.97 1.52 -0.67
C LEU A 18 5.56 0.31 -1.40
N MET A 19 5.73 0.40 -2.73
CA MET A 19 6.46 -0.61 -3.49
C MET A 19 7.91 -0.75 -3.00
N SER A 20 8.62 0.36 -2.79
CA SER A 20 9.98 0.35 -2.22
C SER A 20 10.05 -0.18 -0.78
N LEU A 21 8.94 -0.12 -0.03
CA LEU A 21 8.82 -0.68 1.32
C LEU A 21 8.44 -2.18 1.33
N GLY A 22 8.27 -2.78 0.15
CA GLY A 22 7.98 -4.20 0.01
C GLY A 22 6.50 -4.53 -0.21
N TYR A 23 5.62 -3.54 -0.36
CA TYR A 23 4.21 -3.76 -0.69
C TYR A 23 3.98 -3.91 -2.21
N ALA A 24 4.91 -4.53 -2.93
CA ALA A 24 4.83 -4.75 -4.37
C ALA A 24 4.44 -6.20 -4.70
N ARG A 25 4.00 -6.44 -5.94
CA ARG A 25 3.69 -7.78 -6.43
C ARG A 25 4.83 -8.78 -6.14
N PHE A 26 4.46 -10.04 -5.89
CA PHE A 26 5.34 -11.17 -5.57
C PHE A 26 5.95 -11.17 -4.17
N ASN A 27 5.88 -10.06 -3.44
CA ASN A 27 6.35 -10.04 -2.06
C ASN A 27 5.37 -10.77 -1.12
N ARG A 28 5.90 -11.16 0.05
CA ARG A 28 5.11 -11.67 1.17
C ARG A 28 5.13 -10.67 2.30
N VAL A 29 4.00 -10.56 2.97
CA VAL A 29 3.78 -9.55 4.00
C VAL A 29 2.87 -10.15 5.07
N ARG A 30 3.12 -9.74 6.31
CA ARG A 30 2.23 -10.03 7.42
C ARG A 30 1.32 -8.83 7.67
N LEU A 31 0.05 -8.96 7.31
CA LEU A 31 -0.98 -7.95 7.57
C LEU A 31 -2.08 -8.55 8.43
N TYR A 32 -2.50 -7.80 9.44
CA TYR A 32 -3.58 -8.20 10.35
C TYR A 32 -3.36 -9.59 10.98
N GLY A 33 -2.11 -9.94 11.28
CA GLY A 33 -1.73 -11.22 11.86
C GLY A 33 -1.57 -12.39 10.87
N GLN A 34 -1.95 -12.20 9.60
CA GLN A 34 -1.92 -13.25 8.56
C GLN A 34 -0.75 -13.05 7.60
N GLU A 35 -0.09 -14.15 7.22
CA GLU A 35 0.91 -14.15 6.14
C GLU A 35 0.20 -14.24 4.79
N LEU A 36 0.49 -13.27 3.92
CA LEU A 36 -0.22 -13.06 2.67
C LEU A 36 0.79 -12.81 1.55
N GLN A 37 0.51 -13.37 0.37
CA GLN A 37 1.29 -13.12 -0.84
C GLN A 37 0.62 -12.00 -1.63
N ILE A 38 1.39 -10.96 -1.96
CA ILE A 38 0.92 -9.84 -2.77
C ILE A 38 0.90 -10.26 -4.25
N VAL A 39 -0.23 -10.00 -4.90
CA VAL A 39 -0.43 -10.34 -6.33
C VAL A 39 -0.72 -9.13 -7.21
N SER A 40 -0.78 -7.92 -6.65
CA SER A 40 -0.82 -6.63 -7.37
C SER A 40 0.15 -5.62 -6.77
N ASP A 41 0.46 -4.55 -7.50
CA ASP A 41 1.07 -3.37 -6.87
C ASP A 41 0.02 -2.56 -6.09
N PRO A 42 0.43 -1.62 -5.21
CA PRO A 42 -0.50 -0.78 -4.47
C PRO A 42 -1.28 0.15 -5.40
N PHE A 43 -2.57 0.34 -5.12
CA PHE A 43 -3.45 1.21 -5.88
C PHE A 43 -4.38 2.02 -4.97
N PRO A 44 -4.82 3.22 -5.39
CA PRO A 44 -5.83 3.99 -4.67
C PRO A 44 -7.16 3.22 -4.64
N HIS A 45 -7.77 3.11 -3.47
CA HIS A 45 -9.07 2.46 -3.30
C HIS A 45 -10.20 3.48 -3.49
N ASP A 46 -11.34 3.07 -4.06
CA ASP A 46 -12.47 3.98 -4.34
C ASP A 46 -13.02 4.65 -3.06
N ASP A 47 -13.08 3.91 -1.95
CA ASP A 47 -13.41 4.43 -0.61
C ASP A 47 -12.25 5.15 0.12
N GLY A 48 -11.21 5.54 -0.63
CA GLY A 48 -10.03 6.25 -0.15
C GLY A 48 -8.91 5.36 0.43
N GLY A 49 -7.71 5.92 0.53
CA GLY A 49 -6.51 5.21 0.98
C GLY A 49 -5.93 4.28 -0.08
N ILE A 50 -4.95 3.47 0.30
CA ILE A 50 -4.23 2.58 -0.62
C ILE A 50 -4.56 1.13 -0.32
N ALA A 51 -4.80 0.32 -1.35
CA ALA A 51 -5.08 -1.10 -1.27
C ALA A 51 -4.08 -1.93 -2.09
N ILE A 52 -4.04 -3.21 -1.80
CA ILE A 52 -3.31 -4.25 -2.54
C ILE A 52 -4.22 -5.47 -2.72
N GLU A 53 -4.02 -6.22 -3.79
CA GLU A 53 -4.57 -7.56 -3.91
C GLU A 53 -3.61 -8.56 -3.30
N VAL A 54 -4.15 -9.45 -2.48
CA VAL A 54 -3.40 -10.53 -1.85
C VAL A 54 -4.08 -11.87 -2.06
N THR A 55 -3.30 -12.93 -1.90
CA THR A 55 -3.79 -14.30 -1.76
C THR A 55 -3.24 -14.91 -0.48
N GLY A 56 -4.05 -15.72 0.20
CA GLY A 56 -3.67 -16.37 1.45
C GLY A 56 -2.98 -17.70 1.20
N ALA A 57 -2.12 -18.12 2.14
CA ALA A 57 -1.53 -19.45 2.09
C ALA A 57 -2.58 -20.57 2.24
N SER A 58 -3.62 -20.33 3.04
CA SER A 58 -4.70 -21.28 3.31
C SER A 58 -5.91 -21.12 2.39
N GLU A 59 -6.08 -19.95 1.76
CA GLU A 59 -7.22 -19.65 0.90
C GLU A 59 -6.73 -19.03 -0.41
N PRO A 60 -6.78 -19.76 -1.54
CA PRO A 60 -6.24 -19.32 -2.82
C PRO A 60 -7.05 -18.19 -3.49
N GLY A 61 -8.05 -17.64 -2.81
CA GLY A 61 -8.83 -16.50 -3.28
C GLY A 61 -7.99 -15.23 -3.36
N ARG A 62 -8.04 -14.54 -4.51
CA ARG A 62 -7.60 -13.15 -4.58
C ARG A 62 -8.59 -12.29 -3.82
N ARG A 63 -8.08 -11.44 -2.92
CA ARG A 63 -8.90 -10.46 -2.21
C ARG A 63 -8.20 -9.12 -2.16
N THR A 64 -8.97 -8.06 -2.34
CA THR A 64 -8.51 -6.69 -2.13
C THR A 64 -8.44 -6.40 -0.65
N MET A 65 -7.34 -5.80 -0.23
CA MET A 65 -7.09 -5.49 1.17
C MET A 65 -6.50 -4.08 1.28
N ARG A 66 -7.16 -3.24 2.07
CA ARG A 66 -6.68 -1.88 2.35
C ARG A 66 -5.47 -1.96 3.26
N LEU A 67 -4.46 -1.15 2.98
CA LEU A 67 -3.30 -1.04 3.85
C LEU A 67 -3.67 -0.27 5.12
N PRO A 68 -3.12 -0.66 6.29
CA PRO A 68 -3.30 0.12 7.51
C PRO A 68 -2.87 1.56 7.32
N ILE A 69 -3.59 2.50 7.94
CA ILE A 69 -3.29 3.94 7.86
C ILE A 69 -1.85 4.23 8.26
N SER A 70 -1.31 3.52 9.26
CA SER A 70 0.07 3.64 9.69
C SER A 70 1.08 3.33 8.58
N VAL A 71 0.83 2.28 7.79
CA VAL A 71 1.66 1.90 6.64
C VAL A 71 1.60 2.97 5.55
N VAL A 72 0.39 3.42 5.23
CA VAL A 72 0.17 4.49 4.24
C VAL A 72 0.86 5.79 4.69
N GLN A 73 0.81 6.12 5.98
CA GLN A 73 1.50 7.28 6.54
C GLN A 73 3.03 7.19 6.43
N VAL A 74 3.62 5.99 6.61
CA VAL A 74 5.06 5.79 6.36
C VAL A 74 5.41 6.03 4.90
N GLY A 75 4.57 5.55 3.97
CA GLY A 75 4.70 5.88 2.55
C GLY A 75 4.52 7.38 2.27
N ARG A 76 3.71 8.10 3.04
CA ARG A 76 3.53 9.55 2.87
C ARG A 76 4.67 10.37 3.45
N LYS A 77 5.36 9.89 4.49
CA LYS A 77 6.50 10.61 5.06
C LYS A 77 7.56 10.89 3.99
N ARG A 78 8.07 12.11 3.98
CA ARG A 78 9.31 12.44 3.26
C ARG A 78 10.46 11.85 4.06
N PRO A 79 11.55 11.39 3.43
CA PRO A 79 12.73 10.97 4.18
C PRO A 79 13.18 12.17 5.02
N GLU A 80 12.90 12.11 6.30
CA GLU A 80 13.48 13.03 7.27
C GLU A 80 14.96 12.65 7.28
N LYS A 81 15.81 13.54 6.73
CA LYS A 81 17.26 13.40 6.84
C LYS A 81 17.56 13.27 8.33
N GLN A 82 17.82 12.05 8.79
CA GLN A 82 18.39 11.82 10.09
C GLN A 82 19.83 12.35 10.02
N ILE A 83 19.97 13.62 10.40
CA ILE A 83 21.27 14.23 10.67
C ILE A 83 21.82 13.52 11.92
N ALA A 84 22.91 12.78 11.70
CA ALA A 84 23.75 12.18 12.73
C ALA A 84 24.47 13.26 13.53
#